data_AF-A0A2E7UP00-F1
#
_entry.id   AF-A0A2E7UP00-F1
#
_cell.length_a   1.000
_cell.length_b   1.000
_cell.length_c   1.000
_cell.angle_alpha   90.00
_cell.angle_beta   90.00
_cell.angle_gamma   90.00
#
_symmetry.space_group_name_H-M   'P 1'
#
loop_
_entity.id
_entity.type
_entity.pdbx_description
1 polymer ?
#
loop_
_entity_poly.entity_id
_entity_poly.type
_entity_poly.pdbx_seq_one_letter_code
_entity_poly.pdbx_strand_id
1 'polypeptide(L)'
;MKCSPDILRTGTPRPSRHNGAPFTRQTFLGVGLALGVLGCKQDMPLPYVGPCADYPNGVYDFGQIGIGTCLSGSTEVKFTDDEDGNPVLVVTNANTYQNFTGGSLVTVPWNQIDLNTPRNRVSDIGAAAVDLPDFAGGLAITGDLAMVTVRLSEGARIRQHWDDVWLVDLSDPYNPVLSERGTDSTATIQVQSDPNDVEIDPISGYAFVSNRTTHSISVLDTDQDEVALIRPWPEAVLSSARWFDTDGSGSRGALDELEILDPSFIVDDNWSMDWIAGTWRVWVEAEGGVRRYNNYGGEEWRTSDVGIEMEFNEILGPDGRVTDPTFTALGNMYYASDDTIRTARSLGDTAGLWQYSPIVTLGPRDGFWDDFRVGGPGALLEDAGLNMFYDGLGSDLTSVSAIGYAWSPDGLAFERDDDPVLEASEDWESGGLFDPAPILDPETGQLTVYYSAFDGAQWRIGRATTWDRFNWNKELEPIFEVDGVDVAAPDISPSVGQWRMTYARRVDGAPWELWE
;
A
#
# COMPACT_ATOMS: atom_id res chain seq x y z
N MET A 1 4.70 -35.37 -32.00
CA MET A 1 4.87 -36.80 -32.33
C MET A 1 4.98 -37.01 -33.84
N LYS A 2 6.16 -37.35 -34.36
CA LYS A 2 6.38 -38.04 -35.64
C LYS A 2 7.71 -38.79 -35.53
N CYS A 3 7.69 -40.13 -35.55
CA CYS A 3 8.90 -40.95 -35.63
C CYS A 3 9.08 -41.40 -37.08
N SER A 4 10.28 -41.19 -37.65
CA SER A 4 10.69 -41.74 -38.94
C SER A 4 11.80 -42.77 -38.72
N PRO A 5 11.83 -43.91 -39.43
CA PRO A 5 12.83 -44.95 -39.19
C PRO A 5 14.04 -44.72 -40.09
N ASP A 6 15.17 -44.29 -39.52
CA ASP A 6 16.45 -44.35 -40.21
C ASP A 6 17.24 -45.60 -39.82
N ILE A 7 17.52 -46.41 -40.83
CA ILE A 7 18.28 -47.66 -40.77
C ILE A 7 19.77 -47.31 -40.64
N LEU A 8 20.40 -47.74 -39.56
CA LEU A 8 21.86 -47.67 -39.35
C LEU A 8 22.60 -48.36 -40.50
N ARG A 9 23.24 -47.57 -41.38
CA ARG A 9 24.24 -48.07 -42.34
C ARG A 9 25.55 -48.33 -41.63
N THR A 10 25.99 -49.58 -41.66
CA THR A 10 27.31 -50.03 -41.22
C THR A 10 28.39 -49.58 -42.21
N GLY A 11 29.29 -48.71 -41.77
CA GLY A 11 30.54 -48.37 -42.48
C GLY A 11 31.70 -49.22 -41.95
N THR A 12 32.31 -50.03 -42.81
CA THR A 12 33.47 -50.88 -42.52
C THR A 12 34.82 -50.12 -42.64
N PRO A 13 35.93 -50.67 -42.10
CA PRO A 13 37.04 -49.91 -41.49
C PRO A 13 38.30 -49.79 -42.37
N ARG A 14 39.29 -48.99 -41.91
CA ARG A 14 40.69 -49.03 -42.41
C ARG A 14 41.68 -49.50 -41.34
N PRO A 15 42.78 -50.17 -41.72
CA PRO A 15 43.43 -51.18 -40.88
C PRO A 15 44.76 -50.72 -40.27
N SER A 16 45.10 -51.25 -39.09
CA SER A 16 46.48 -51.32 -38.60
C SER A 16 46.87 -52.78 -38.38
N ARG A 17 47.94 -53.20 -39.08
CA ARG A 17 48.57 -54.51 -39.02
C ARG A 17 49.18 -54.76 -37.64
N HIS A 18 48.92 -55.92 -37.05
CA HIS A 18 49.97 -56.71 -36.38
C HIS A 18 49.61 -58.20 -36.38
N ASN A 19 50.63 -59.02 -36.67
CA ASN A 19 50.60 -60.46 -36.86
C ASN A 19 50.43 -61.23 -35.55
N GLY A 20 49.60 -62.28 -35.54
CA GLY A 20 49.54 -63.31 -34.51
C GLY A 20 48.58 -64.44 -34.91
N ALA A 21 49.06 -65.68 -34.83
CA ALA A 21 48.52 -66.92 -35.41
C ALA A 21 47.10 -67.37 -34.93
N PRO A 22 46.43 -68.31 -35.64
CA PRO A 22 45.04 -68.69 -35.39
C PRO A 22 44.91 -69.81 -34.37
N PHE A 23 43.88 -69.74 -33.52
CA PHE A 23 43.35 -70.90 -32.80
C PHE A 23 41.88 -71.11 -33.16
N THR A 24 41.59 -72.34 -33.55
CA THR A 24 40.29 -72.85 -34.01
C THR A 24 39.54 -73.50 -32.86
N ARG A 25 38.26 -73.14 -32.64
CA ARG A 25 37.12 -74.01 -32.22
C ARG A 25 35.91 -73.12 -31.92
N GLN A 26 34.79 -73.27 -32.66
CA GLN A 26 33.63 -74.10 -32.28
C GLN A 26 33.16 -73.76 -30.85
N THR A 27 31.96 -73.27 -30.54
CA THR A 27 30.61 -73.52 -31.08
C THR A 27 29.66 -72.60 -30.31
N PHE A 28 28.53 -72.20 -30.91
CA PHE A 28 27.16 -72.30 -30.35
C PHE A 28 26.26 -71.24 -30.99
N LEU A 29 25.25 -71.75 -31.70
CA LEU A 29 24.09 -71.03 -32.17
C LEU A 29 23.26 -70.63 -30.94
N GLY A 30 23.48 -69.43 -30.43
CA GLY A 30 22.55 -68.78 -29.51
C GLY A 30 21.60 -67.92 -30.35
N VAL A 31 20.36 -68.37 -30.54
CA VAL A 31 19.28 -67.51 -31.03
C VAL A 31 18.98 -66.50 -29.92
N GLY A 32 19.75 -65.42 -29.89
CA GLY A 32 19.44 -64.26 -29.08
C GLY A 32 18.28 -63.53 -29.75
N LEU A 33 17.08 -63.63 -29.16
CA LEU A 33 16.02 -62.68 -29.41
C LEU A 33 16.59 -61.30 -29.06
N ALA A 34 16.96 -60.52 -30.07
CA ALA A 34 17.22 -59.11 -29.90
C ALA A 34 15.87 -58.46 -29.61
N LEU A 35 15.53 -58.33 -28.32
CA LEU A 35 14.57 -57.33 -27.88
C LEU A 35 15.15 -55.99 -28.34
N GLY A 36 14.74 -55.53 -29.52
CA GLY A 36 14.95 -54.16 -29.95
C GLY A 36 14.19 -53.28 -28.97
N VAL A 37 14.90 -52.74 -27.98
CA VAL A 37 14.42 -51.61 -27.20
C VAL A 37 14.23 -50.49 -28.21
N LEU A 38 12.99 -50.25 -28.61
CA LEU A 38 12.59 -49.07 -29.35
C LEU A 38 12.71 -47.89 -28.38
N GLY A 39 13.95 -47.42 -28.19
CA GLY A 39 14.21 -46.17 -27.49
C GLY A 39 13.79 -45.01 -28.40
N CYS A 40 12.83 -44.22 -27.95
CA CYS A 40 12.62 -42.90 -28.53
C CYS A 40 13.86 -42.05 -28.24
N LYS A 41 14.64 -41.75 -29.28
CA LYS A 41 15.62 -40.66 -29.20
C LYS A 41 14.83 -39.36 -29.28
N GLN A 42 14.49 -38.81 -28.13
CA GLN A 42 14.04 -37.44 -28.05
C GLN A 42 15.29 -36.58 -28.24
N ASP A 43 15.41 -35.91 -29.38
CA ASP A 43 16.39 -34.83 -29.51
C ASP A 43 15.95 -33.73 -28.53
N MET A 44 16.61 -33.68 -27.37
CA MET A 44 16.57 -32.53 -26.49
C MET A 44 17.61 -31.55 -27.01
N PRO A 45 17.21 -30.47 -27.71
CA PRO A 45 18.15 -29.41 -28.03
C PRO A 45 18.78 -28.91 -26.73
N LEU A 46 20.05 -28.53 -26.77
CA LEU A 46 20.71 -27.92 -25.62
C LEU A 46 19.87 -26.70 -25.19
N PRO A 47 19.53 -26.55 -23.89
CA PRO A 47 18.79 -25.40 -23.40
C PRO A 47 19.48 -24.11 -23.80
N TYR A 48 18.73 -23.21 -24.43
CA TYR A 48 19.20 -21.87 -24.75
C TYR A 48 19.24 -21.08 -23.44
N VAL A 49 20.44 -20.81 -22.93
CA VAL A 49 20.68 -20.08 -21.67
C VAL A 49 20.78 -18.57 -21.88
N GLY A 50 20.15 -18.07 -22.94
CA GLY A 50 20.11 -16.64 -23.26
C GLY A 50 21.20 -16.18 -24.25
N PRO A 51 21.04 -14.96 -24.80
CA PRO A 51 21.94 -14.37 -25.78
C PRO A 51 23.27 -13.88 -25.18
N CYS A 52 23.35 -13.76 -23.85
CA CYS A 52 24.53 -13.36 -23.10
C CYS A 52 25.53 -14.49 -22.83
N ALA A 53 25.15 -15.74 -23.14
CA ALA A 53 26.04 -16.87 -22.99
C ALA A 53 26.99 -16.94 -24.19
N ASP A 54 28.26 -17.14 -23.88
CA ASP A 54 29.32 -17.26 -24.86
C ASP A 54 29.45 -18.73 -25.27
N TYR A 55 28.72 -19.12 -26.32
CA TYR A 55 28.62 -20.52 -26.77
C TYR A 55 29.90 -20.98 -27.48
N PRO A 56 30.67 -21.94 -26.92
CA PRO A 56 31.84 -22.49 -27.60
C PRO A 56 31.43 -23.23 -28.87
N ASN A 57 32.30 -23.18 -29.88
CA ASN A 57 32.11 -23.99 -31.09
C ASN A 57 32.15 -25.49 -30.75
N GLY A 58 31.02 -26.18 -30.93
CA GLY A 58 30.91 -27.63 -30.74
C GLY A 58 29.98 -28.01 -29.57
N VAL A 59 30.40 -28.99 -28.78
CA VAL A 59 29.69 -29.44 -27.57
C VAL A 59 30.25 -28.67 -26.37
N TYR A 60 29.37 -28.14 -25.53
CA TYR A 60 29.73 -27.39 -24.33
C TYR A 60 29.02 -27.99 -23.10
N ASP A 61 29.64 -27.84 -21.94
CA ASP A 61 29.06 -28.24 -20.66
C ASP A 61 28.50 -27.02 -19.93
N PHE A 62 27.40 -27.22 -19.20
CA PHE A 62 26.86 -26.19 -18.30
C PHE A 62 27.93 -25.74 -17.31
N GLY A 63 28.05 -24.44 -17.03
CA GLY A 63 29.02 -23.89 -16.09
C GLY A 63 30.47 -23.87 -16.59
N GLN A 64 30.70 -24.20 -17.87
CA GLN A 64 31.95 -23.86 -18.55
C GLN A 64 32.08 -22.33 -18.58
N ILE A 65 33.29 -21.78 -18.40
CA ILE A 65 33.54 -20.34 -18.43
C ILE A 65 32.98 -19.74 -19.75
N GLY A 66 32.04 -18.80 -19.66
CA GLY A 66 31.29 -18.23 -20.78
C GLY A 66 29.87 -18.82 -20.97
N ILE A 67 29.67 -20.11 -20.64
CA ILE A 67 28.35 -20.76 -20.61
C ILE A 67 27.72 -20.57 -19.23
N GLY A 68 26.62 -19.81 -19.18
CA GLY A 68 25.97 -19.46 -17.93
C GLY A 68 26.52 -18.19 -17.28
N THR A 69 27.21 -17.31 -18.04
CA THR A 69 27.48 -15.92 -17.62
C THR A 69 26.20 -15.11 -17.42
N CYS A 70 25.09 -15.56 -18.00
CA CYS A 70 23.72 -15.23 -17.60
C CYS A 70 23.41 -15.89 -16.24
N LEU A 71 24.22 -15.61 -15.21
CA LEU A 71 23.96 -16.09 -13.86
C LEU A 71 22.76 -15.30 -13.34
N SER A 72 21.60 -15.94 -13.28
CA SER A 72 20.53 -15.42 -12.44
C SER A 72 20.99 -15.49 -10.99
N GLY A 73 20.83 -14.39 -10.26
CA GLY A 73 20.98 -14.42 -8.82
C GLY A 73 19.75 -15.08 -8.23
N SER A 74 19.90 -16.17 -7.49
CA SER A 74 18.82 -16.65 -6.63
C SER A 74 18.51 -15.54 -5.63
N THR A 75 17.26 -15.11 -5.59
CA THR A 75 16.81 -14.02 -4.71
C THR A 75 16.25 -14.59 -3.42
N GLU A 76 15.45 -15.65 -3.50
CA GLU A 76 14.94 -16.36 -2.33
C GLU A 76 14.81 -17.87 -2.57
N VAL A 77 14.80 -18.62 -1.47
CA VAL A 77 14.65 -20.07 -1.44
C VAL A 77 13.67 -20.46 -0.34
N LYS A 78 12.63 -21.23 -0.68
CA LYS A 78 11.69 -21.83 0.28
C LYS A 78 11.51 -23.33 -0.03
N PHE A 79 10.92 -24.06 0.90
CA PHE A 79 10.45 -25.42 0.67
C PHE A 79 8.92 -25.44 0.66
N THR A 80 8.36 -26.27 -0.21
CA THR A 80 6.99 -26.75 -0.15
C THR A 80 7.00 -28.28 -0.25
N ASP A 81 5.84 -28.92 -0.17
CA ASP A 81 5.68 -30.36 -0.35
C ASP A 81 4.80 -30.67 -1.57
N ASP A 82 5.04 -31.80 -2.22
CA ASP A 82 4.12 -32.35 -3.24
C ASP A 82 2.89 -33.03 -2.59
N GLU A 83 1.96 -33.53 -3.42
CA GLU A 83 0.76 -34.24 -2.95
C GLU A 83 1.07 -35.45 -2.05
N ASP A 84 2.25 -36.06 -2.21
CA ASP A 84 2.71 -37.22 -1.44
C ASP A 84 3.51 -36.82 -0.18
N GLY A 85 3.70 -35.53 0.07
CA GLY A 85 4.47 -35.00 1.20
C GLY A 85 5.99 -35.05 1.00
N ASN A 86 6.47 -35.18 -0.24
CA ASN A 86 7.89 -35.07 -0.54
C ASN A 86 8.29 -33.60 -0.70
N PRO A 87 9.45 -33.20 -0.14
CA PRO A 87 9.89 -31.81 -0.23
C PRO A 87 10.27 -31.41 -1.66
N VAL A 88 9.85 -30.21 -2.04
CA VAL A 88 10.19 -29.52 -3.28
C VAL A 88 10.81 -28.18 -2.93
N LEU A 89 12.02 -27.95 -3.43
CA LEU A 89 12.73 -26.69 -3.26
C LEU A 89 12.20 -25.68 -4.28
N VAL A 90 11.80 -24.49 -3.83
CA VAL A 90 11.33 -23.40 -4.67
C VAL A 90 12.35 -22.26 -4.61
N VAL A 91 12.79 -21.77 -5.76
CA VAL A 91 13.85 -20.76 -5.89
C VAL A 91 13.39 -19.66 -6.82
N THR A 92 13.32 -18.43 -6.33
CA THR A 92 13.15 -17.25 -7.21
C THR A 92 14.51 -16.81 -7.72
N ASN A 93 14.54 -16.36 -8.96
CA ASN A 93 15.75 -15.93 -9.65
C ASN A 93 15.51 -14.59 -10.34
N ALA A 94 16.44 -13.66 -10.14
CA ALA A 94 16.43 -12.36 -10.81
C ALA A 94 17.68 -12.12 -11.65
N ASN A 95 17.57 -11.15 -12.54
CA ASN A 95 18.65 -10.64 -13.38
C ASN A 95 19.42 -9.52 -12.68
N THR A 96 19.99 -9.80 -11.49
CA THR A 96 20.71 -8.80 -10.68
C THR A 96 21.90 -8.15 -11.38
N TYR A 97 22.42 -8.78 -12.44
CA TYR A 97 23.55 -8.29 -13.22
C TYR A 97 23.16 -7.67 -14.57
N GLN A 98 21.86 -7.48 -14.83
CA GLN A 98 21.31 -6.88 -16.06
C GLN A 98 21.86 -7.49 -17.36
N ASN A 99 22.20 -8.78 -17.33
CA ASN A 99 22.91 -9.45 -18.41
C ASN A 99 22.02 -10.37 -19.24
N PHE A 100 20.81 -10.72 -18.78
CA PHE A 100 19.75 -11.31 -19.61
C PHE A 100 18.46 -10.49 -19.50
N THR A 101 17.33 -11.03 -19.95
CA THR A 101 15.99 -10.45 -19.76
C THR A 101 15.14 -11.50 -19.09
N GLY A 102 14.49 -11.17 -17.98
CA GLY A 102 13.59 -12.04 -17.24
C GLY A 102 14.10 -12.46 -15.85
N GLY A 103 13.17 -12.91 -15.03
CA GLY A 103 13.35 -13.65 -13.81
C GLY A 103 12.64 -15.01 -13.93
N SER A 104 12.66 -15.80 -12.86
CA SER A 104 11.90 -17.07 -12.85
C SER A 104 11.62 -17.53 -11.43
N LEU A 105 10.63 -18.39 -11.28
CA LEU A 105 10.49 -19.27 -10.12
C LEU A 105 10.76 -20.69 -10.59
N VAL A 106 11.75 -21.34 -9.97
CA VAL A 106 12.20 -22.70 -10.29
C VAL A 106 11.82 -23.62 -9.15
N THR A 107 11.19 -24.75 -9.46
CA THR A 107 10.90 -25.83 -8.51
C THR A 107 11.83 -27.01 -8.75
N VAL A 108 12.35 -27.60 -7.69
CA VAL A 108 13.31 -28.70 -7.75
C VAL A 108 12.88 -29.82 -6.80
N PRO A 109 12.55 -31.01 -7.32
CA PRO A 109 12.26 -32.18 -6.50
C PRO A 109 13.44 -32.51 -5.58
N TRP A 110 13.29 -32.35 -4.27
CA TRP A 110 14.44 -32.51 -3.36
C TRP A 110 14.91 -33.96 -3.29
N ASN A 111 13.98 -34.92 -3.44
CA ASN A 111 14.28 -36.35 -3.45
C ASN A 111 15.12 -36.80 -4.67
N GLN A 112 15.22 -35.99 -5.73
CA GLN A 112 16.06 -36.26 -6.90
C GLN A 112 17.48 -35.70 -6.76
N ILE A 113 17.76 -34.91 -5.71
CA ILE A 113 19.09 -34.38 -5.44
C ILE A 113 19.98 -35.49 -4.86
N ASP A 114 21.03 -35.87 -5.58
CA ASP A 114 22.09 -36.71 -5.03
C ASP A 114 23.10 -35.83 -4.28
N LEU A 115 23.12 -35.97 -2.96
CA LEU A 115 24.02 -35.24 -2.06
C LEU A 115 25.47 -35.80 -2.10
N ASN A 116 25.71 -36.93 -2.76
CA ASN A 116 27.04 -37.54 -2.88
C ASN A 116 27.80 -37.08 -4.13
N THR A 117 27.12 -36.41 -5.07
CA THR A 117 27.77 -35.78 -6.22
C THR A 117 28.01 -34.29 -5.94
N PRO A 118 29.16 -33.73 -6.35
CA PRO A 118 29.42 -32.30 -6.22
C PRO A 118 28.49 -31.43 -7.07
N ARG A 119 27.76 -32.01 -8.03
CA ARG A 119 26.87 -31.27 -8.92
C ARG A 119 25.72 -32.14 -9.42
N ASN A 120 24.50 -31.59 -9.32
CA ASN A 120 23.30 -32.13 -9.93
C ASN A 120 22.97 -31.35 -11.22
N ARG A 121 22.47 -32.03 -12.26
CA ARG A 121 22.04 -31.39 -13.51
C ARG A 121 20.52 -31.15 -13.46
N VAL A 122 20.08 -29.93 -13.77
CA VAL A 122 18.66 -29.52 -13.76
C VAL A 122 17.79 -30.46 -14.62
N SER A 123 18.32 -30.93 -15.76
CA SER A 123 17.66 -31.90 -16.66
C SER A 123 17.42 -33.28 -16.05
N ASP A 124 18.22 -33.65 -15.05
CA ASP A 124 18.27 -35.02 -14.53
C ASP A 124 17.47 -35.14 -13.22
N ILE A 125 17.17 -34.00 -12.60
CA ILE A 125 16.48 -33.90 -11.30
C ILE A 125 15.00 -33.54 -11.43
N GLY A 126 14.47 -33.39 -12.64
CA GLY A 126 13.05 -33.10 -12.87
C GLY A 126 12.62 -31.71 -12.42
N ALA A 127 13.53 -30.74 -12.42
CA ALA A 127 13.21 -29.36 -12.09
C ALA A 127 12.31 -28.71 -13.15
N ALA A 128 11.40 -27.85 -12.72
CA ALA A 128 10.50 -27.08 -13.57
C ALA A 128 10.61 -25.59 -13.26
N ALA A 129 10.13 -24.74 -14.15
CA ALA A 129 10.23 -23.29 -13.99
C ALA A 129 9.04 -22.58 -14.62
N VAL A 130 8.68 -21.44 -14.03
CA VAL A 130 7.78 -20.44 -14.60
C VAL A 130 8.55 -19.15 -14.83
N ASP A 131 8.39 -18.56 -16.02
CA ASP A 131 9.03 -17.29 -16.37
C ASP A 131 8.35 -16.15 -15.61
N LEU A 132 9.18 -15.26 -15.04
CA LEU A 132 8.75 -14.05 -14.34
C LEU A 132 9.47 -12.83 -14.94
N PRO A 133 9.06 -11.60 -14.63
CA PRO A 133 9.81 -10.43 -15.04
C PRO A 133 11.18 -10.30 -14.35
N ASP A 134 12.02 -9.42 -14.89
CA ASP A 134 13.47 -9.31 -14.65
C ASP A 134 13.91 -9.31 -13.16
N PHE A 135 13.09 -8.79 -12.26
CA PHE A 135 13.38 -8.70 -10.83
C PHE A 135 12.36 -9.44 -9.96
N ALA A 136 12.28 -10.76 -10.11
CA ALA A 136 11.60 -11.64 -9.16
C ALA A 136 12.38 -11.70 -7.83
N GLY A 137 11.87 -11.04 -6.80
CA GLY A 137 12.49 -10.87 -5.49
C GLY A 137 12.02 -11.91 -4.48
N GLY A 138 11.50 -11.41 -3.36
CA GLY A 138 11.00 -12.19 -2.24
C GLY A 138 9.88 -13.14 -2.63
N LEU A 139 9.77 -14.22 -1.87
CA LEU A 139 8.93 -15.39 -2.11
C LEU A 139 8.24 -15.81 -0.80
N ALA A 140 6.92 -15.84 -0.79
CA ALA A 140 6.15 -16.53 0.24
C ALA A 140 5.29 -17.64 -0.37
N ILE A 141 5.00 -18.67 0.43
CA ILE A 141 4.18 -19.80 0.00
C ILE A 141 3.10 -20.03 1.06
N THR A 142 1.84 -20.12 0.63
CA THR A 142 0.70 -20.53 1.45
C THR A 142 -0.10 -21.60 0.73
N GLY A 143 -0.18 -22.80 1.31
CA GLY A 143 -0.79 -23.95 0.65
C GLY A 143 -0.14 -24.23 -0.72
N ASP A 144 -0.94 -24.11 -1.77
CA ASP A 144 -0.56 -24.31 -3.17
C ASP A 144 -0.26 -22.99 -3.91
N LEU A 145 -0.16 -21.86 -3.22
CA LEU A 145 0.06 -20.55 -3.82
C LEU A 145 1.43 -20.00 -3.43
N ALA A 146 2.26 -19.69 -4.44
CA ALA A 146 3.45 -18.88 -4.26
C ALA A 146 3.19 -17.43 -4.66
N MET A 147 3.65 -16.50 -3.83
CA MET A 147 3.61 -15.06 -4.05
C MET A 147 5.04 -14.57 -4.22
N VAL A 148 5.32 -13.89 -5.33
CA VAL A 148 6.65 -13.41 -5.69
C VAL A 148 6.62 -11.90 -5.88
N THR A 149 7.39 -11.15 -5.11
CA THR A 149 7.51 -9.71 -5.33
C THR A 149 8.25 -9.44 -6.64
N VAL A 150 7.73 -8.56 -7.48
CA VAL A 150 8.36 -8.24 -8.76
C VAL A 150 8.46 -6.73 -8.93
N ARG A 151 9.70 -6.26 -9.05
CA ARG A 151 10.00 -4.86 -9.33
C ARG A 151 10.08 -4.62 -10.83
N LEU A 152 9.14 -3.88 -11.39
CA LEU A 152 9.14 -3.45 -12.80
C LEU A 152 9.64 -2.00 -12.98
N SER A 153 9.64 -1.22 -11.90
CA SER A 153 9.95 0.21 -11.89
C SER A 153 11.45 0.58 -11.84
N GLU A 154 12.38 -0.28 -12.26
CA GLU A 154 13.84 -0.05 -12.08
C GLU A 154 14.35 1.30 -12.66
N GLY A 155 13.72 1.82 -13.71
CA GLY A 155 14.04 3.14 -14.31
C GLY A 155 13.48 4.35 -13.53
N ALA A 156 12.54 4.13 -12.63
CA ALA A 156 11.95 5.16 -11.80
C ALA A 156 12.83 5.44 -10.59
N ARG A 157 13.75 6.41 -10.73
CA ARG A 157 14.69 6.79 -9.66
C ARG A 157 14.20 7.94 -8.78
N ILE A 158 13.15 8.65 -9.20
CA ILE A 158 12.74 9.94 -8.62
C ILE A 158 11.22 10.08 -8.44
N ARG A 159 10.44 9.03 -8.72
CA ARG A 159 8.98 9.02 -8.62
C ARG A 159 8.50 7.67 -8.10
N GLN A 160 7.41 7.68 -7.35
CA GLN A 160 6.68 6.48 -6.96
C GLN A 160 6.05 5.84 -8.20
N HIS A 161 6.08 4.52 -8.28
CA HIS A 161 5.43 3.73 -9.32
C HIS A 161 4.73 2.53 -8.69
N TRP A 162 3.64 2.10 -9.29
CA TRP A 162 3.01 0.83 -8.94
C TRP A 162 3.84 -0.31 -9.51
N ASP A 163 4.05 -1.34 -8.70
CA ASP A 163 4.73 -2.59 -9.04
C ASP A 163 3.80 -3.76 -8.66
N ASP A 164 4.22 -5.01 -8.86
CA ASP A 164 3.33 -6.16 -8.73
C ASP A 164 3.88 -7.25 -7.81
N VAL A 165 2.97 -7.96 -7.14
CA VAL A 165 3.20 -9.32 -6.64
C VAL A 165 2.65 -10.30 -7.64
N TRP A 166 3.48 -11.23 -8.10
CA TRP A 166 3.12 -12.29 -9.02
C TRP A 166 2.70 -13.54 -8.27
N LEU A 167 1.65 -14.19 -8.76
CA LEU A 167 1.03 -15.35 -8.16
C LEU A 167 1.31 -16.59 -9.02
N VAL A 168 1.84 -17.64 -8.39
CA VAL A 168 2.19 -18.91 -9.04
C VAL A 168 1.42 -20.03 -8.35
N ASP A 169 0.71 -20.83 -9.14
CA ASP A 169 0.02 -22.03 -8.71
C ASP A 169 1.02 -23.19 -8.62
N LEU A 170 1.12 -23.75 -7.43
CA LEU A 170 1.96 -24.88 -7.02
C LEU A 170 1.12 -26.09 -6.62
N SER A 171 -0.14 -26.21 -7.07
CA SER A 171 -0.94 -27.43 -6.87
C SER A 171 -0.26 -28.67 -7.44
N ASP A 172 0.49 -28.50 -8.54
CA ASP A 172 1.52 -29.43 -9.00
C ASP A 172 2.89 -28.72 -9.01
N PRO A 173 3.70 -28.84 -7.95
CA PRO A 173 5.02 -28.20 -7.89
C PRO A 173 5.99 -28.72 -8.96
N TYR A 174 5.73 -29.85 -9.62
CA TYR A 174 6.53 -30.35 -10.74
C TYR A 174 6.15 -29.71 -12.07
N ASN A 175 5.08 -28.93 -12.10
CA ASN A 175 4.64 -28.15 -13.24
C ASN A 175 4.00 -26.82 -12.77
N PRO A 176 4.80 -25.92 -12.17
CA PRO A 176 4.30 -24.64 -11.69
C PRO A 176 3.78 -23.79 -12.85
N VAL A 177 2.65 -23.10 -12.64
CA VAL A 177 2.04 -22.21 -13.64
C VAL A 177 1.66 -20.89 -12.99
N LEU A 178 1.47 -19.83 -13.80
CA LEU A 178 0.91 -18.59 -13.29
C LEU A 178 -0.52 -18.83 -12.79
N SER A 179 -0.83 -18.30 -11.61
CA SER A 179 -2.14 -18.39 -10.99
C SER A 179 -3.11 -17.41 -11.63
N GLU A 180 -4.42 -17.70 -11.56
CA GLU A 180 -5.50 -16.77 -11.93
C GLU A 180 -6.18 -16.17 -10.68
N ARG A 181 -5.56 -16.30 -9.50
CA ARG A 181 -6.09 -15.78 -8.23
C ARG A 181 -5.77 -14.29 -8.01
N GLY A 182 -5.24 -13.58 -9.01
CA GLY A 182 -4.94 -12.15 -8.93
C GLY A 182 -6.13 -11.27 -9.30
N THR A 183 -5.95 -9.96 -9.24
CA THR A 183 -7.02 -8.97 -9.52
C THR A 183 -7.57 -9.19 -10.93
N ASP A 184 -8.90 -9.25 -11.07
CA ASP A 184 -9.59 -9.51 -12.35
C ASP A 184 -9.18 -10.85 -12.99
N SER A 185 -8.91 -11.86 -12.16
CA SER A 185 -8.43 -13.19 -12.58
C SER A 185 -7.08 -13.17 -13.32
N THR A 186 -6.19 -12.25 -12.94
CA THR A 186 -4.84 -12.16 -13.48
C THR A 186 -3.83 -12.93 -12.60
N ALA A 187 -2.57 -12.97 -13.01
CA ALA A 187 -1.48 -13.55 -12.22
C ALA A 187 -0.80 -12.54 -11.29
N THR A 188 -1.39 -11.35 -11.12
CA THR A 188 -0.72 -10.22 -10.47
C THR A 188 -1.64 -9.50 -9.50
N ILE A 189 -1.05 -8.99 -8.43
CA ILE A 189 -1.66 -7.99 -7.56
C ILE A 189 -0.80 -6.74 -7.57
N GLN A 190 -1.40 -5.61 -7.90
CA GLN A 190 -0.69 -4.33 -7.88
C GLN A 190 -0.43 -3.89 -6.44
N VAL A 191 0.81 -3.53 -6.15
CA VAL A 191 1.32 -3.06 -4.87
C VAL A 191 2.18 -1.81 -5.05
N GLN A 192 2.60 -1.21 -3.93
CA GLN A 192 3.38 0.02 -3.96
C GLN A 192 4.82 -0.21 -4.48
N SER A 193 5.55 0.90 -4.66
CA SER A 193 6.81 0.91 -5.40
C SER A 193 7.94 0.12 -4.74
N ASP A 194 8.65 -0.65 -5.57
CA ASP A 194 9.81 -1.47 -5.21
C ASP A 194 9.48 -2.52 -4.13
N PRO A 195 8.54 -3.45 -4.40
CA PRO A 195 8.20 -4.53 -3.49
C PRO A 195 9.43 -5.42 -3.36
N ASN A 196 9.92 -5.55 -2.14
CA ASN A 196 11.18 -6.22 -1.86
C ASN A 196 10.95 -7.64 -1.35
N ASP A 197 10.13 -7.76 -0.32
CA ASP A 197 9.86 -9.01 0.37
C ASP A 197 8.36 -9.19 0.64
N VAL A 198 7.93 -10.45 0.77
CA VAL A 198 6.56 -10.82 1.12
C VAL A 198 6.60 -11.91 2.17
N GLU A 199 5.82 -11.75 3.24
CA GLU A 199 5.68 -12.76 4.28
C GLU A 199 4.21 -12.98 4.61
N ILE A 200 3.84 -14.23 4.89
CA ILE A 200 2.45 -14.63 5.12
C ILE A 200 2.28 -14.96 6.60
N ASP A 201 1.27 -14.38 7.24
CA ASP A 201 0.83 -14.79 8.56
C ASP A 201 -0.06 -16.04 8.44
N PRO A 202 0.42 -17.22 8.90
CA PRO A 202 -0.30 -18.47 8.73
C PRO A 202 -1.57 -18.57 9.58
N ILE A 203 -1.81 -17.63 10.50
CA ILE A 203 -3.00 -17.61 11.36
C ILE A 203 -4.13 -16.77 10.75
N SER A 204 -3.79 -15.60 10.22
CA SER A 204 -4.77 -14.66 9.68
C SER A 204 -5.02 -14.80 8.18
N GLY A 205 -4.15 -15.52 7.45
CA GLY A 205 -4.25 -15.62 6.00
C GLY A 205 -3.85 -14.34 5.28
N TYR A 206 -3.18 -13.40 5.96
CA TYR A 206 -2.72 -12.16 5.35
C TYR A 206 -1.26 -12.25 4.92
N ALA A 207 -0.97 -11.70 3.74
CA ALA A 207 0.39 -11.49 3.26
C ALA A 207 0.78 -10.01 3.41
N PHE A 208 2.01 -9.76 3.82
CA PHE A 208 2.57 -8.43 4.03
C PHE A 208 3.74 -8.22 3.08
N VAL A 209 3.62 -7.25 2.20
CA VAL A 209 4.58 -6.93 1.16
C VAL A 209 5.30 -5.65 1.52
N SER A 210 6.62 -5.71 1.68
CA SER A 210 7.44 -4.54 1.99
C SER A 210 7.77 -3.74 0.73
N ASN A 211 7.38 -2.47 0.68
CA ASN A 211 7.59 -1.59 -0.47
C ASN A 211 8.69 -0.60 -0.15
N ARG A 212 9.86 -0.83 -0.76
CA ARG A 212 11.10 -0.15 -0.38
C ARG A 212 11.14 1.31 -0.83
N THR A 213 10.55 1.66 -1.96
CA THR A 213 10.62 3.04 -2.47
C THR A 213 9.59 3.94 -1.79
N THR A 214 8.43 3.40 -1.42
CA THR A 214 7.38 4.14 -0.71
C THR A 214 7.50 4.10 0.81
N HIS A 215 8.39 3.27 1.36
CA HIS A 215 8.48 3.02 2.81
C HIS A 215 7.14 2.61 3.41
N SER A 216 6.42 1.71 2.75
CA SER A 216 5.08 1.25 3.16
C SER A 216 4.95 -0.27 3.09
N ILE A 217 3.92 -0.83 3.74
CA ILE A 217 3.56 -2.25 3.62
C ILE A 217 2.24 -2.35 2.86
N SER A 218 2.20 -3.15 1.81
CA SER A 218 0.95 -3.56 1.16
C SER A 218 0.45 -4.85 1.81
N VAL A 219 -0.83 -4.90 2.17
CA VAL A 219 -1.42 -6.06 2.84
C VAL A 219 -2.34 -6.77 1.87
N LEU A 220 -2.22 -8.08 1.75
CA LEU A 220 -2.99 -8.91 0.83
C LEU A 220 -3.82 -9.92 1.62
N ASP A 221 -5.08 -10.10 1.27
CA ASP A 221 -5.92 -11.18 1.77
C ASP A 221 -5.68 -12.44 0.92
N THR A 222 -5.22 -13.53 1.54
CA THR A 222 -4.96 -14.82 0.85
C THR A 222 -5.96 -15.91 1.23
N ASP A 223 -6.93 -15.63 2.11
CA ASP A 223 -7.96 -16.60 2.53
C ASP A 223 -9.12 -16.71 1.54
N GLN A 224 -9.20 -15.79 0.58
CA GLN A 224 -10.21 -15.75 -0.47
C GLN A 224 -9.73 -16.48 -1.74
N ASP A 225 -10.68 -16.92 -2.58
CA ASP A 225 -10.36 -17.54 -3.88
C ASP A 225 -9.56 -16.59 -4.79
N GLU A 226 -9.85 -15.28 -4.70
CA GLU A 226 -9.08 -14.20 -5.33
C GLU A 226 -8.30 -13.46 -4.24
N VAL A 227 -6.99 -13.34 -4.43
CA VAL A 227 -6.12 -12.54 -3.57
C VAL A 227 -6.49 -11.08 -3.76
N ALA A 228 -6.79 -10.38 -2.66
CA ALA A 228 -7.20 -8.99 -2.71
C ALA A 228 -6.18 -8.09 -2.01
N LEU A 229 -5.80 -6.98 -2.63
CA LEU A 229 -5.11 -5.89 -1.93
C LEU A 229 -6.05 -5.30 -0.89
N ILE A 230 -5.72 -5.50 0.37
CA ILE A 230 -6.35 -4.80 1.49
C ILE A 230 -5.74 -3.40 1.49
N ARG A 231 -6.54 -2.39 1.15
CA ARG A 231 -6.12 -0.99 1.25
C ARG A 231 -6.34 -0.54 2.69
N PRO A 232 -5.28 -0.41 3.51
CA PRO A 232 -5.43 0.07 4.87
C PRO A 232 -5.48 1.59 4.78
N TRP A 233 -6.65 2.16 4.47
CA TRP A 233 -6.75 3.61 4.51
C TRP A 233 -6.80 4.12 5.96
N PRO A 234 -6.21 5.32 6.20
CA PRO A 234 -5.42 6.08 5.24
C PRO A 234 -3.96 5.63 5.17
N GLU A 235 -3.39 5.72 3.97
CA GLU A 235 -1.96 5.59 3.70
C GLU A 235 -1.21 6.72 4.43
N ALA A 236 -0.39 6.38 5.42
CA ALA A 236 0.37 7.35 6.21
C ALA A 236 1.83 6.90 6.32
N VAL A 237 2.75 7.77 5.89
CA VAL A 237 4.19 7.64 6.15
C VAL A 237 4.40 7.82 7.66
N LEU A 238 4.90 6.78 8.34
CA LEU A 238 4.92 6.66 9.80
C LEU A 238 5.86 7.64 10.56
N SER A 239 6.47 8.63 9.90
CA SER A 239 6.92 9.90 10.53
C SER A 239 7.59 10.85 9.54
N SER A 240 7.66 12.15 9.88
CA SER A 240 8.68 13.03 9.33
C SER A 240 10.02 12.78 10.04
N ALA A 241 11.12 12.71 9.28
CA ALA A 241 12.46 12.61 9.84
C ALA A 241 12.80 13.85 10.68
N ARG A 242 12.61 13.78 12.00
CA ARG A 242 13.05 14.84 12.92
C ARG A 242 14.51 14.63 13.29
N TRP A 243 15.37 15.36 12.59
CA TRP A 243 16.78 15.48 12.91
C TRP A 243 16.96 16.43 14.10
N PHE A 244 17.39 15.91 15.25
CA PHE A 244 17.80 16.74 16.38
C PHE A 244 19.30 16.96 16.35
N ASP A 245 19.68 18.18 15.96
CA ASP A 245 21.02 18.71 16.07
C ASP A 245 21.40 18.86 17.54
N THR A 246 21.75 17.76 18.18
CA THR A 246 21.92 17.72 19.63
C THR A 246 23.10 18.59 20.08
N ASP A 247 24.02 18.94 19.16
CA ASP A 247 25.14 19.83 19.41
C ASP A 247 25.03 21.21 18.72
N GLY A 248 24.02 21.43 17.88
CA GLY A 248 23.75 22.71 17.20
C GLY A 248 24.74 23.04 16.06
N SER A 249 25.33 22.02 15.43
CA SER A 249 26.40 22.16 14.44
C SER A 249 25.96 22.49 13.00
N GLY A 250 24.69 22.27 12.64
CA GLY A 250 24.06 22.79 11.41
C GLY A 250 24.36 22.07 10.08
N SER A 251 24.64 20.77 10.05
CA SER A 251 25.06 20.04 8.83
C SER A 251 23.94 19.25 8.11
N ARG A 252 24.00 19.14 6.77
CA ARG A 252 23.09 18.35 5.87
C ARG A 252 23.92 17.39 4.98
N GLY A 253 23.42 16.19 4.65
CA GLY A 253 24.20 15.15 3.93
C GLY A 253 23.59 14.56 2.64
N ALA A 254 24.46 14.10 1.73
CA ALA A 254 24.25 13.21 0.57
C ALA A 254 25.50 12.28 0.39
N LEU A 255 25.40 11.13 -0.34
CA LEU A 255 26.34 9.99 -0.29
C LEU A 255 26.82 9.46 -1.67
N ASP A 256 28.08 8.99 -1.76
CA ASP A 256 28.64 8.05 -2.79
C ASP A 256 29.94 7.35 -2.28
N GLU A 257 30.14 6.08 -2.68
CA GLU A 257 31.20 5.06 -2.40
C GLU A 257 31.44 4.50 -0.96
N LEU A 258 31.55 3.15 -0.83
CA LEU A 258 31.58 2.40 0.46
C LEU A 258 32.74 1.38 0.61
N GLU A 259 33.67 1.72 1.50
CA GLU A 259 34.58 0.82 2.24
C GLU A 259 34.14 0.87 3.73
N ILE A 260 33.98 -0.28 4.42
CA ILE A 260 33.50 -0.29 5.82
C ILE A 260 34.65 0.07 6.76
N LEU A 261 34.62 1.31 7.25
CA LEU A 261 35.64 1.92 8.12
C LEU A 261 35.26 1.91 9.61
N ASP A 262 33.97 1.84 9.96
CA ASP A 262 33.49 1.86 11.37
C ASP A 262 32.12 1.15 11.52
N PRO A 263 31.93 0.25 12.51
CA PRO A 263 30.67 -0.49 12.74
C PRO A 263 29.44 0.36 13.04
N SER A 264 29.58 1.67 13.30
CA SER A 264 28.49 2.62 13.51
C SER A 264 27.62 2.89 12.26
N PHE A 265 28.00 2.37 11.10
CA PHE A 265 27.20 2.40 9.87
C PHE A 265 26.32 1.17 9.65
N ILE A 266 26.34 0.19 10.56
CA ILE A 266 25.28 -0.80 10.66
C ILE A 266 24.46 -0.42 11.90
N VAL A 267 23.25 0.10 11.67
CA VAL A 267 22.26 0.28 12.74
C VAL A 267 21.21 -0.79 12.51
N ASP A 268 20.92 -1.58 13.54
CA ASP A 268 19.91 -2.64 13.50
C ASP A 268 18.56 -2.05 13.05
N ASP A 269 17.99 -2.60 11.99
CA ASP A 269 16.61 -2.35 11.61
C ASP A 269 15.70 -3.00 12.67
N ASN A 270 15.18 -2.19 13.57
CA ASN A 270 14.16 -2.61 14.53
C ASN A 270 12.79 -2.44 13.90
N TRP A 271 12.18 -3.56 13.54
CA TRP A 271 10.80 -3.65 13.11
C TRP A 271 9.89 -3.73 14.35
N SER A 272 8.91 -2.83 14.45
CA SER A 272 7.80 -2.96 15.38
C SER A 272 6.50 -3.01 14.61
N MET A 273 5.67 -4.01 14.91
CA MET A 273 4.39 -4.28 14.26
C MET A 273 3.27 -4.05 15.27
N ASP A 274 2.49 -2.99 15.07
CA ASP A 274 1.30 -2.70 15.87
C ASP A 274 0.06 -2.71 14.96
N TRP A 275 -0.92 -3.54 15.32
CA TRP A 275 -2.15 -3.80 14.57
C TRP A 275 -3.28 -2.88 15.01
N ILE A 276 -3.93 -2.16 14.09
CA ILE A 276 -5.29 -1.62 14.27
C ILE A 276 -6.04 -1.74 12.94
N ALA A 277 -6.82 -2.81 12.77
CA ALA A 277 -7.70 -2.94 11.62
C ALA A 277 -8.83 -1.89 11.65
N GLY A 278 -9.05 -1.22 10.52
CA GLY A 278 -10.36 -0.81 10.02
C GLY A 278 -11.27 0.02 10.93
N THR A 279 -10.76 0.94 11.75
CA THR A 279 -11.62 1.78 12.59
C THR A 279 -11.74 3.19 11.99
N TRP A 280 -12.83 3.52 11.29
CA TRP A 280 -13.17 4.93 11.09
C TRP A 280 -13.51 5.53 12.45
N ARG A 281 -13.00 6.71 12.74
CA ARG A 281 -13.22 7.40 14.01
C ARG A 281 -13.78 8.77 13.71
N VAL A 282 -15.00 8.99 14.14
CA VAL A 282 -15.63 10.30 14.11
C VAL A 282 -15.85 10.74 15.54
N TRP A 283 -15.45 11.96 15.83
CA TRP A 283 -15.68 12.61 17.11
C TRP A 283 -16.91 13.50 16.96
N VAL A 284 -17.92 13.26 17.79
CA VAL A 284 -19.20 13.97 17.73
C VAL A 284 -19.41 14.68 19.05
N GLU A 285 -19.97 15.89 19.02
CA GLU A 285 -20.42 16.58 20.23
C GLU A 285 -21.37 15.68 21.04
N ALA A 286 -21.17 15.63 22.35
CA ALA A 286 -22.05 14.91 23.26
C ALA A 286 -22.25 15.68 24.57
N GLU A 287 -23.28 15.31 25.33
CA GLU A 287 -23.48 15.86 26.67
C GLU A 287 -22.25 15.56 27.56
N GLY A 288 -21.57 16.61 28.02
CA GLY A 288 -20.42 16.54 28.91
C GLY A 288 -19.04 16.45 28.24
N GLY A 289 -18.96 16.28 26.91
CA GLY A 289 -17.69 16.21 26.18
C GLY A 289 -17.85 15.95 24.69
N VAL A 290 -16.87 15.27 24.13
CA VAL A 290 -16.88 14.74 22.77
C VAL A 290 -16.97 13.21 22.87
N ARG A 291 -17.85 12.59 22.09
CA ARG A 291 -17.96 11.13 22.02
C ARG A 291 -17.36 10.62 20.73
N ARG A 292 -16.47 9.65 20.85
CA ARG A 292 -15.93 8.94 19.70
C ARG A 292 -16.86 7.82 19.25
N TYR A 293 -17.13 7.79 17.95
CA TYR A 293 -17.79 6.70 17.25
C TYR A 293 -16.78 5.99 16.37
N ASN A 294 -16.83 4.66 16.42
CA ASN A 294 -16.01 3.76 15.65
C ASN A 294 -16.90 3.03 14.63
N ASN A 295 -16.47 2.97 13.38
CA ASN A 295 -17.02 2.06 12.38
C ASN A 295 -15.92 1.07 11.98
N TYR A 296 -16.22 -0.23 12.08
CA TYR A 296 -15.27 -1.32 11.84
C TYR A 296 -15.41 -1.94 10.44
N GLY A 297 -16.03 -1.21 9.50
CA GLY A 297 -16.54 -1.70 8.22
C GLY A 297 -18.06 -1.92 8.25
N GLY A 298 -18.75 -1.54 7.17
CA GLY A 298 -20.22 -1.59 7.05
C GLY A 298 -20.91 -0.26 7.37
N GLU A 299 -22.25 -0.27 7.53
CA GLU A 299 -23.06 0.95 7.78
C GLU A 299 -23.24 1.25 9.29
N GLU A 300 -22.76 0.38 10.19
CA GLU A 300 -22.99 0.52 11.64
C GLU A 300 -21.89 1.31 12.36
N TRP A 301 -22.26 2.43 12.97
CA TRP A 301 -21.41 3.21 13.89
C TRP A 301 -21.68 2.84 15.35
N ARG A 302 -20.61 2.63 16.13
CA ARG A 302 -20.70 2.27 17.56
C ARG A 302 -19.86 3.20 18.41
N THR A 303 -20.37 3.55 19.58
CA THR A 303 -19.60 4.36 20.54
C THR A 303 -18.36 3.60 21.03
N SER A 304 -17.25 4.31 21.20
CA SER A 304 -16.04 3.76 21.82
C SER A 304 -16.27 3.45 23.31
N ASP A 305 -15.64 2.38 23.80
CA ASP A 305 -15.61 2.04 25.23
C ASP A 305 -14.77 3.01 26.08
N VAL A 306 -14.05 3.95 25.45
CA VAL A 306 -13.31 5.01 26.16
C VAL A 306 -14.24 6.02 26.84
N GLY A 307 -15.51 6.08 26.43
CA GLY A 307 -16.52 6.93 27.04
C GLY A 307 -16.55 8.33 26.45
N ILE A 308 -16.82 9.33 27.30
CA ILE A 308 -16.74 10.74 26.90
C ILE A 308 -15.26 11.15 26.95
N GLU A 309 -14.79 11.72 25.85
CA GLU A 309 -13.50 12.36 25.75
C GLU A 309 -13.70 13.88 25.84
N MET A 310 -12.63 14.63 26.03
CA MET A 310 -12.72 16.09 26.07
C MET A 310 -13.71 16.66 27.11
N GLU A 311 -13.75 16.06 28.32
CA GLU A 311 -14.75 16.43 29.34
C GLU A 311 -14.63 17.90 29.79
N PHE A 312 -15.74 18.64 29.67
CA PHE A 312 -15.78 20.10 29.84
C PHE A 312 -15.43 20.58 31.25
N ASN A 313 -15.88 19.82 32.24
CA ASN A 313 -15.80 20.19 33.66
C ASN A 313 -14.37 20.31 34.18
N GLU A 314 -13.42 19.59 33.59
CA GLU A 314 -12.05 19.57 34.07
C GLU A 314 -11.25 20.82 33.61
N ILE A 315 -11.69 21.50 32.54
CA ILE A 315 -10.82 22.44 31.80
C ILE A 315 -11.49 23.75 31.43
N LEU A 316 -12.75 23.71 31.01
CA LEU A 316 -13.50 24.91 30.59
C LEU A 316 -14.44 25.40 31.70
N GLY A 317 -14.63 24.58 32.74
CA GLY A 317 -15.60 24.84 33.80
C GLY A 317 -16.98 24.26 33.47
N PRO A 318 -17.95 24.41 34.39
CA PRO A 318 -19.23 23.70 34.32
C PRO A 318 -20.14 24.13 33.16
N ASP A 319 -19.89 25.31 32.58
CA ASP A 319 -20.68 25.88 31.50
C ASP A 319 -19.98 25.78 30.12
N GLY A 320 -18.73 25.26 30.10
CA GLY A 320 -17.96 25.11 28.87
C GLY A 320 -18.54 24.05 27.94
N ARG A 321 -18.38 24.27 26.64
CA ARG A 321 -18.77 23.32 25.59
C ARG A 321 -17.64 23.13 24.59
N VAL A 322 -17.55 21.93 24.04
CA VAL A 322 -16.75 21.61 22.85
C VAL A 322 -17.73 21.25 21.76
N THR A 323 -17.75 22.04 20.70
CA THR A 323 -18.55 21.77 19.50
C THR A 323 -17.64 21.65 18.29
N ASP A 324 -18.15 21.00 17.25
CA ASP A 324 -17.57 20.95 15.92
C ASP A 324 -16.09 20.51 15.91
N PRO A 325 -15.75 19.35 16.53
CA PRO A 325 -14.37 18.90 16.58
C PRO A 325 -13.90 18.43 15.20
N THR A 326 -12.72 18.87 14.78
CA THR A 326 -11.98 18.33 13.63
C THR A 326 -10.65 17.76 14.08
N PHE A 327 -10.30 16.56 13.61
CA PHE A 327 -9.06 15.88 13.98
C PHE A 327 -8.11 15.78 12.78
N THR A 328 -6.84 16.09 13.00
CA THR A 328 -5.82 16.13 11.94
C THR A 328 -4.82 14.99 12.09
N ALA A 329 -4.18 14.60 10.98
CA ALA A 329 -3.11 13.60 10.98
C ALA A 329 -1.88 13.99 11.84
N LEU A 330 -1.75 15.26 12.25
CA LEU A 330 -0.73 15.72 13.20
C LEU A 330 -1.04 15.31 14.65
N GLY A 331 -2.18 14.66 14.90
CA GLY A 331 -2.64 14.31 16.24
C GLY A 331 -3.27 15.47 17.00
N ASN A 332 -3.60 16.58 16.32
CA ASN A 332 -4.29 17.72 16.92
C ASN A 332 -5.78 17.65 16.60
N MET A 333 -6.60 17.92 17.60
CA MET A 333 -8.01 18.23 17.45
C MET A 333 -8.20 19.74 17.61
N TYR A 334 -8.94 20.34 16.69
CA TYR A 334 -9.44 21.71 16.80
C TYR A 334 -10.93 21.67 17.05
N TYR A 335 -11.43 22.58 17.86
CA TYR A 335 -12.83 22.57 18.26
C TYR A 335 -13.29 23.96 18.68
N ALA A 336 -14.59 24.22 18.55
CA ALA A 336 -15.21 25.46 18.99
C ALA A 336 -15.56 25.41 20.48
N SER A 337 -15.34 26.51 21.18
CA SER A 337 -15.59 26.68 22.60
C SER A 337 -15.60 28.16 22.98
N ASP A 338 -16.65 28.62 23.69
CA ASP A 338 -16.79 30.00 24.18
C ASP A 338 -16.56 31.08 23.09
N ASP A 339 -17.21 30.91 21.93
CA ASP A 339 -17.09 31.79 20.75
C ASP A 339 -15.67 31.85 20.13
N THR A 340 -14.80 30.91 20.50
CA THR A 340 -13.42 30.76 20.01
C THR A 340 -13.15 29.37 19.45
N ILE A 341 -12.10 29.21 18.65
CA ILE A 341 -11.54 27.91 18.28
C ILE A 341 -10.32 27.64 19.16
N ARG A 342 -10.26 26.42 19.70
CA ARG A 342 -9.18 25.94 20.56
C ARG A 342 -8.61 24.64 20.01
N THR A 343 -7.50 24.20 20.59
CA THR A 343 -6.82 22.97 20.19
C THR A 343 -6.45 22.10 21.37
N ALA A 344 -6.53 20.79 21.16
CA ALA A 344 -5.99 19.77 22.04
C ALA A 344 -5.18 18.76 21.23
N ARG A 345 -4.05 18.33 21.79
CA ARG A 345 -3.16 17.34 21.17
C ARG A 345 -3.37 15.98 21.79
N SER A 346 -3.44 14.95 20.96
CA SER A 346 -3.44 13.57 21.41
C SER A 346 -2.07 13.19 22.00
N LEU A 347 -2.07 12.53 23.16
CA LEU A 347 -0.89 12.03 23.86
C LEU A 347 -0.69 10.54 23.61
N GLY A 348 0.55 10.14 23.32
CA GLY A 348 0.93 8.76 23.03
C GLY A 348 0.51 8.32 21.63
N ASP A 349 0.60 7.02 21.37
CA ASP A 349 0.36 6.43 20.04
C ASP A 349 -1.13 6.17 19.76
N THR A 350 -2.04 6.64 20.63
CA THR A 350 -3.49 6.42 20.51
C THR A 350 -4.27 7.71 20.66
N ALA A 351 -5.28 7.91 19.80
CA ALA A 351 -6.25 8.99 19.92
C ALA A 351 -7.23 8.68 21.07
N GLY A 352 -7.06 9.36 22.21
CA GLY A 352 -7.91 9.12 23.40
C GLY A 352 -7.44 9.78 24.70
N LEU A 353 -6.18 10.24 24.76
CA LEU A 353 -5.68 11.08 25.85
C LEU A 353 -5.37 12.46 25.30
N TRP A 354 -5.98 13.50 25.86
CA TRP A 354 -5.94 14.85 25.29
C TRP A 354 -5.16 15.82 26.18
N GLN A 355 -4.16 16.46 25.60
CA GLN A 355 -3.45 17.61 26.18
C GLN A 355 -3.99 18.90 25.57
N TYR A 356 -4.65 19.70 26.39
CA TYR A 356 -5.32 20.90 25.94
C TYR A 356 -4.32 22.06 25.88
N SER A 357 -4.43 22.86 24.83
CA SER A 357 -3.71 24.12 24.76
C SER A 357 -4.41 25.15 25.66
N PRO A 358 -3.65 25.88 26.51
CA PRO A 358 -4.21 27.01 27.25
C PRO A 358 -4.38 28.25 26.38
N ILE A 359 -3.91 28.21 25.12
CA ILE A 359 -3.92 29.33 24.18
C ILE A 359 -5.12 29.14 23.24
N VAL A 360 -5.91 30.20 23.08
CA VAL A 360 -6.95 30.29 22.05
C VAL A 360 -6.30 30.22 20.67
N THR A 361 -6.74 29.28 19.85
CA THR A 361 -6.19 29.07 18.50
C THR A 361 -6.66 30.18 17.57
N LEU A 362 -7.98 30.37 17.45
CA LEU A 362 -8.58 31.51 16.77
C LEU A 362 -9.63 32.12 17.68
N GLY A 363 -9.67 33.46 17.74
CA GLY A 363 -10.70 34.20 18.45
C GLY A 363 -11.21 35.37 17.61
N PRO A 364 -12.32 35.99 18.03
CA PRO A 364 -12.89 37.11 17.31
C PRO A 364 -11.90 38.27 17.14
N ARG A 365 -11.93 38.93 15.98
CA ARG A 365 -11.03 40.06 15.68
C ARG A 365 -11.81 41.38 15.64
N ASP A 366 -11.51 42.26 16.58
CA ASP A 366 -12.12 43.60 16.62
C ASP A 366 -11.89 44.36 15.30
N GLY A 367 -12.98 44.83 14.69
CA GLY A 367 -12.97 45.56 13.42
C GLY A 367 -12.95 44.71 12.14
N PHE A 368 -13.08 43.38 12.25
CA PHE A 368 -13.19 42.46 11.10
C PHE A 368 -14.60 41.84 11.04
N TRP A 369 -14.86 41.05 9.99
CA TRP A 369 -16.16 40.40 9.78
C TRP A 369 -16.46 39.29 10.82
N ASP A 370 -15.41 38.76 11.46
CA ASP A 370 -15.46 37.72 12.48
C ASP A 370 -15.25 38.28 13.91
N ASP A 371 -15.75 39.48 14.20
CA ASP A 371 -15.53 40.21 15.47
C ASP A 371 -16.39 39.75 16.65
N PHE A 372 -17.38 38.87 16.43
CA PHE A 372 -18.27 38.39 17.49
C PHE A 372 -18.03 36.93 17.87
N ARG A 373 -17.97 36.01 16.90
CA ARG A 373 -17.77 34.57 17.13
C ARG A 373 -16.96 33.94 16.00
N VAL A 374 -16.16 32.93 16.35
CA VAL A 374 -15.62 31.95 15.39
C VAL A 374 -15.90 30.52 15.86
N GLY A 375 -16.16 29.61 14.91
CA GLY A 375 -16.58 28.23 15.16
C GLY A 375 -16.29 27.28 13.98
N GLY A 376 -16.85 26.07 14.05
CA GLY A 376 -16.80 25.04 12.99
C GLY A 376 -15.46 24.88 12.29
N PRO A 377 -14.36 24.59 13.01
CA PRO A 377 -13.07 24.43 12.35
C PRO A 377 -13.09 23.21 11.42
N GLY A 378 -12.71 23.41 10.16
CA GLY A 378 -12.37 22.38 9.20
C GLY A 378 -10.90 22.48 8.83
N ALA A 379 -10.12 21.43 9.05
CA ALA A 379 -8.68 21.48 8.88
C ALA A 379 -8.18 20.50 7.80
N LEU A 380 -7.35 21.01 6.89
CA LEU A 380 -6.71 20.25 5.81
C LEU A 380 -5.19 20.39 5.91
N LEU A 381 -4.50 19.28 6.16
CA LEU A 381 -3.05 19.23 6.19
C LEU A 381 -2.50 19.05 4.77
N GLU A 382 -1.55 19.91 4.39
CA GLU A 382 -0.80 19.82 3.14
C GLU A 382 0.72 19.97 3.42
N ASP A 383 1.55 19.72 2.41
CA ASP A 383 3.02 19.76 2.53
C ASP A 383 3.56 21.07 3.11
N ALA A 384 2.90 22.19 2.80
CA ALA A 384 3.32 23.51 3.23
C ALA A 384 2.85 23.88 4.66
N GLY A 385 1.86 23.17 5.21
CA GLY A 385 1.27 23.50 6.49
C GLY A 385 -0.20 23.09 6.61
N LEU A 386 -0.81 23.53 7.70
CA LEU A 386 -2.21 23.33 7.99
C LEU A 386 -3.06 24.48 7.45
N ASN A 387 -4.06 24.14 6.66
CA ASN A 387 -5.09 25.05 6.19
C ASN A 387 -6.31 24.84 7.07
N MET A 388 -6.84 25.91 7.64
CA MET A 388 -8.05 25.89 8.45
C MET A 388 -9.10 26.77 7.82
N PHE A 389 -10.27 26.19 7.58
CA PHE A 389 -11.49 26.88 7.27
C PHE A 389 -12.30 26.95 8.54
N TYR A 390 -13.02 28.05 8.77
CA TYR A 390 -13.80 28.24 9.97
C TYR A 390 -15.03 29.08 9.67
N ASP A 391 -16.11 28.90 10.40
CA ASP A 391 -17.23 29.82 10.35
C ASP A 391 -17.03 31.00 11.31
N GLY A 392 -17.47 32.17 10.89
CA GLY A 392 -17.35 33.41 11.63
C GLY A 392 -18.62 34.23 11.55
N LEU A 393 -18.96 34.89 12.65
CA LEU A 393 -20.11 35.77 12.76
C LEU A 393 -19.66 37.13 13.29
N GLY A 394 -20.17 38.19 12.65
CA GLY A 394 -19.96 39.56 13.08
C GLY A 394 -20.97 40.04 14.13
N SER A 395 -20.64 41.13 14.82
CA SER A 395 -21.41 41.71 15.92
C SER A 395 -22.63 42.52 15.46
N ASP A 396 -22.73 42.85 14.17
CA ASP A 396 -23.91 43.48 13.57
C ASP A 396 -25.10 42.50 13.56
N LEU A 397 -26.29 43.00 13.90
CA LEU A 397 -27.53 42.21 13.91
C LEU A 397 -27.96 41.75 12.51
N THR A 398 -27.43 42.34 11.46
CA THR A 398 -27.66 41.90 10.07
C THR A 398 -26.61 40.92 9.56
N SER A 399 -25.54 40.67 10.34
CA SER A 399 -24.52 39.71 9.94
C SER A 399 -25.06 38.29 9.97
N VAL A 400 -24.70 37.52 8.96
CA VAL A 400 -24.90 36.06 8.91
C VAL A 400 -23.54 35.39 8.91
N SER A 401 -23.51 34.12 9.29
CA SER A 401 -22.25 33.36 9.33
C SER A 401 -21.65 33.21 7.93
N ALA A 402 -20.33 33.35 7.83
CA ALA A 402 -19.56 33.17 6.61
C ALA A 402 -18.32 32.30 6.89
N ILE A 403 -17.69 31.74 5.86
CA ILE A 403 -16.50 30.90 6.02
C ILE A 403 -15.24 31.73 5.78
N GLY A 404 -14.33 31.71 6.74
CA GLY A 404 -12.99 32.28 6.68
C GLY A 404 -11.92 31.26 6.35
N TYR A 405 -10.73 31.76 6.02
CA TYR A 405 -9.53 30.95 5.79
C TYR A 405 -8.38 31.41 6.70
N ALA A 406 -7.67 30.43 7.22
CA ALA A 406 -6.49 30.59 8.04
C ALA A 406 -5.43 29.57 7.64
N TRP A 407 -4.16 29.97 7.69
CA TRP A 407 -3.04 29.09 7.38
C TRP A 407 -2.01 29.09 8.51
N SER A 408 -1.43 27.93 8.79
CA SER A 408 -0.40 27.77 9.80
C SER A 408 0.67 26.79 9.34
N PRO A 409 1.96 27.12 9.46
CA PRO A 409 3.04 26.18 9.17
C PRO A 409 3.19 25.08 10.23
N ASP A 410 2.68 25.31 11.45
CA ASP A 410 2.87 24.42 12.61
C ASP A 410 1.57 23.94 13.27
N GLY A 411 0.42 24.45 12.84
CA GLY A 411 -0.90 24.18 13.40
C GLY A 411 -1.15 24.83 14.76
N LEU A 412 -0.27 25.74 15.22
CA LEU A 412 -0.39 26.41 16.52
C LEU A 412 -0.69 27.90 16.34
N ALA A 413 0.02 28.56 15.43
CA ALA A 413 -0.17 29.97 15.13
C ALA A 413 -0.68 30.15 13.70
N PHE A 414 -1.81 30.83 13.55
CA PHE A 414 -2.49 30.99 12.26
C PHE A 414 -2.43 32.43 11.78
N GLU A 415 -2.10 32.59 10.51
CA GLU A 415 -2.36 33.80 9.73
C GLU A 415 -3.76 33.68 9.11
N ARG A 416 -4.53 34.77 9.09
CA ARG A 416 -5.92 34.77 8.62
C ARG A 416 -6.10 35.79 7.53
N ASP A 417 -6.97 35.47 6.57
CA ASP A 417 -7.46 36.46 5.62
C ASP A 417 -8.37 37.47 6.32
N ASP A 418 -8.35 38.72 5.84
CA ASP A 418 -9.11 39.83 6.41
C ASP A 418 -10.59 39.80 5.99
N ASP A 419 -10.90 39.14 4.88
CA ASP A 419 -12.25 38.97 4.30
C ASP A 419 -12.65 37.48 4.34
N PRO A 420 -13.95 37.14 4.37
CA PRO A 420 -14.40 35.76 4.25
C PRO A 420 -14.11 35.20 2.85
N VAL A 421 -13.84 33.89 2.76
CA VAL A 421 -13.62 33.19 1.49
C VAL A 421 -14.91 32.65 0.87
N LEU A 422 -15.94 32.40 1.68
CA LEU A 422 -17.28 32.05 1.20
C LEU A 422 -18.34 32.81 2.01
N GLU A 423 -19.25 33.47 1.31
CA GLU A 423 -20.42 34.14 1.88
C GLU A 423 -21.72 33.51 1.33
N ALA A 424 -22.81 33.66 2.06
CA ALA A 424 -24.14 33.29 1.58
C ALA A 424 -24.50 34.11 0.33
N SER A 425 -24.89 33.44 -0.75
CA SER A 425 -25.34 34.07 -2.00
C SER A 425 -26.72 33.61 -2.46
N GLU A 426 -27.19 32.48 -1.93
CA GLU A 426 -28.46 31.87 -2.35
C GLU A 426 -29.50 31.89 -1.22
N ASP A 427 -30.79 31.82 -1.57
CA ASP A 427 -31.89 31.89 -0.59
C ASP A 427 -31.82 30.77 0.46
N TRP A 428 -31.35 29.59 0.06
CA TRP A 428 -31.17 28.42 0.94
C TRP A 428 -29.98 28.55 1.91
N GLU A 429 -29.16 29.59 1.74
CA GLU A 429 -28.02 29.94 2.59
C GLU A 429 -28.30 31.19 3.44
N SER A 430 -29.52 31.72 3.42
CA SER A 430 -29.85 33.05 3.97
C SER A 430 -29.62 33.23 5.48
N GLY A 431 -29.48 32.14 6.23
CA GLY A 431 -29.09 32.11 7.65
C GLY A 431 -27.58 32.00 7.89
N GLY A 432 -26.77 31.81 6.84
CA GLY A 432 -25.32 31.74 6.88
C GLY A 432 -24.75 30.37 6.52
N LEU A 433 -23.42 30.33 6.47
CA LEU A 433 -22.60 29.14 6.19
C LEU A 433 -21.87 28.69 7.46
N PHE A 434 -21.79 27.39 7.69
CA PHE A 434 -21.24 26.79 8.92
C PHE A 434 -20.47 25.50 8.61
N ASP A 435 -19.68 25.02 9.58
CA ASP A 435 -19.02 23.71 9.56
C ASP A 435 -18.31 23.37 8.22
N PRO A 436 -17.37 24.19 7.75
CA PRO A 436 -16.59 23.87 6.56
C PRO A 436 -15.85 22.54 6.72
N ALA A 437 -15.93 21.68 5.71
CA ALA A 437 -15.18 20.44 5.58
C ALA A 437 -14.29 20.49 4.32
N PRO A 438 -13.06 21.00 4.47
CA PRO A 438 -12.12 21.13 3.37
C PRO A 438 -11.48 19.79 3.02
N ILE A 439 -11.39 19.50 1.73
CA ILE A 439 -10.64 18.37 1.19
C ILE A 439 -9.82 18.78 -0.02
N LEU A 440 -8.72 18.08 -0.25
CA LEU A 440 -8.04 18.12 -1.53
C LEU A 440 -8.51 16.90 -2.34
N ASP A 441 -9.10 17.13 -3.51
CA ASP A 441 -9.48 16.04 -4.40
C ASP A 441 -8.21 15.24 -4.79
N PRO A 442 -8.11 13.96 -4.42
CA PRO A 442 -6.91 13.17 -4.65
C PRO A 442 -6.66 12.86 -6.13
N GLU A 443 -7.67 13.00 -6.99
CA GLU A 443 -7.55 12.75 -8.43
C GLU A 443 -7.15 14.02 -9.19
N THR A 444 -7.76 15.16 -8.84
CA THR A 444 -7.60 16.40 -9.60
C THR A 444 -6.65 17.40 -8.94
N GLY A 445 -6.42 17.29 -7.63
CA GLY A 445 -5.72 18.28 -6.82
C GLY A 445 -6.51 19.57 -6.60
N GLN A 446 -7.82 19.58 -6.91
CA GLN A 446 -8.70 20.71 -6.67
C GLN A 446 -9.10 20.75 -5.20
N LEU A 447 -9.03 21.92 -4.57
CA LEU A 447 -9.56 22.11 -3.22
C LEU A 447 -11.08 22.23 -3.30
N THR A 448 -11.78 21.44 -2.49
CA THR A 448 -13.23 21.48 -2.34
C THR A 448 -13.57 21.71 -0.88
N VAL A 449 -14.53 22.60 -0.61
CA VAL A 449 -15.09 22.82 0.72
C VAL A 449 -16.56 22.46 0.67
N TYR A 450 -16.94 21.46 1.46
CA TYR A 450 -18.32 21.17 1.79
C TYR A 450 -18.71 22.01 3.01
N TYR A 451 -19.96 22.45 3.13
CA TYR A 451 -20.37 23.30 4.23
C TYR A 451 -21.85 23.10 4.57
N SER A 452 -22.20 23.31 5.83
CA SER A 452 -23.58 23.43 6.28
C SER A 452 -24.14 24.79 5.88
N ALA A 453 -25.41 24.84 5.49
CA ALA A 453 -26.15 26.08 5.30
C ALA A 453 -27.55 25.97 5.90
N PHE A 454 -28.05 27.09 6.41
CA PHE A 454 -29.38 27.18 7.01
C PHE A 454 -30.17 28.31 6.37
N ASP A 455 -31.44 28.08 6.05
CA ASP A 455 -32.33 29.09 5.43
C ASP A 455 -33.31 29.74 6.42
N GLY A 456 -33.16 29.47 7.72
CA GLY A 456 -34.13 29.83 8.75
C GLY A 456 -35.17 28.74 9.05
N ALA A 457 -35.26 27.69 8.21
CA ALA A 457 -36.19 26.59 8.36
C ALA A 457 -35.53 25.19 8.30
N GLN A 458 -34.57 24.97 7.41
CA GLN A 458 -33.95 23.66 7.17
C GLN A 458 -32.43 23.77 6.97
N TRP A 459 -31.70 22.81 7.54
CA TRP A 459 -30.26 22.62 7.29
C TRP A 459 -29.99 21.75 6.06
N ARG A 460 -29.07 22.20 5.20
CA ARG A 460 -28.62 21.52 3.97
C ARG A 460 -27.11 21.58 3.83
N ILE A 461 -26.54 20.79 2.93
CA ILE A 461 -25.10 20.77 2.65
C ILE A 461 -24.80 21.32 1.25
N GLY A 462 -23.91 22.30 1.21
CA GLY A 462 -23.38 22.95 0.01
C GLY A 462 -21.97 22.52 -0.35
N ARG A 463 -21.48 23.02 -1.50
CA ARG A 463 -20.12 22.77 -1.99
C ARG A 463 -19.55 23.95 -2.76
N ALA A 464 -18.30 24.29 -2.49
CA ALA A 464 -17.51 25.23 -3.28
C ALA A 464 -16.15 24.63 -3.65
N THR A 465 -15.60 25.02 -4.79
CA THR A 465 -14.30 24.53 -5.29
C THR A 465 -13.37 25.66 -5.68
N THR A 466 -12.07 25.43 -5.56
CA THR A 466 -11.03 26.40 -5.92
C THR A 466 -9.73 25.68 -6.31
N TRP A 467 -8.90 26.37 -7.08
CA TRP A 467 -7.53 25.93 -7.42
C TRP A 467 -6.47 26.71 -6.65
N ASP A 468 -6.82 27.90 -6.14
CA ASP A 468 -5.87 28.86 -5.59
C ASP A 468 -6.24 29.36 -4.19
N ARG A 469 -7.37 28.92 -3.61
CA ARG A 469 -7.92 29.33 -2.30
C ARG A 469 -8.51 30.74 -2.26
N PHE A 470 -8.43 31.49 -3.36
CA PHE A 470 -8.91 32.87 -3.43
C PHE A 470 -10.12 33.01 -4.35
N ASN A 471 -10.13 32.28 -5.47
CA ASN A 471 -11.21 32.30 -6.44
C ASN A 471 -12.05 31.04 -6.28
N TRP A 472 -13.28 31.21 -5.78
CA TRP A 472 -14.19 30.11 -5.47
C TRP A 472 -15.31 29.98 -6.50
N ASN A 473 -15.57 28.76 -6.94
CA ASN A 473 -16.75 28.37 -7.71
C ASN A 473 -17.70 27.65 -6.77
N LYS A 474 -18.79 28.31 -6.39
CA LYS A 474 -19.82 27.77 -5.49
C LYS A 474 -20.99 27.20 -6.29
N GLU A 475 -21.50 26.04 -5.86
CA GLU A 475 -22.71 25.47 -6.43
C GLU A 475 -23.93 26.32 -6.05
N LEU A 476 -24.86 26.52 -6.99
CA LEU A 476 -26.04 27.36 -6.75
C LEU A 476 -27.16 26.64 -5.99
N GLU A 477 -27.15 25.31 -6.04
CA GLU A 477 -28.12 24.45 -5.35
C GLU A 477 -27.39 23.63 -4.27
N PRO A 478 -28.10 23.21 -3.20
CA PRO A 478 -27.54 22.26 -2.25
C PRO A 478 -27.09 20.99 -2.98
N ILE A 479 -25.94 20.46 -2.59
CA ILE A 479 -25.48 19.17 -3.13
C ILE A 479 -26.11 17.98 -2.40
N PHE A 480 -26.63 18.20 -1.20
CA PHE A 480 -27.28 17.19 -0.40
C PHE A 480 -28.35 17.79 0.51
N GLU A 481 -29.57 17.28 0.36
CA GLU A 481 -30.74 17.60 1.17
C GLU A 481 -31.67 16.38 1.26
N VAL A 482 -32.46 16.32 2.32
CA VAL A 482 -33.46 15.26 2.53
C VAL A 482 -34.76 15.91 3.00
N ASP A 483 -35.87 15.63 2.31
CA ASP A 483 -37.17 16.23 2.59
C ASP A 483 -37.60 16.09 4.07
N GLY A 484 -37.79 17.22 4.75
CA GLY A 484 -38.23 17.26 6.15
C GLY A 484 -37.18 16.80 7.16
N VAL A 485 -35.91 16.73 6.74
CA VAL A 485 -34.78 16.32 7.55
C VAL A 485 -33.69 17.37 7.45
N ASP A 486 -33.14 17.75 8.59
CA ASP A 486 -31.95 18.59 8.68
C ASP A 486 -30.71 17.73 8.44
N VAL A 487 -29.83 18.19 7.55
CA VAL A 487 -28.50 17.60 7.32
C VAL A 487 -27.44 18.69 7.44
N ALA A 488 -26.44 18.47 8.28
CA ALA A 488 -25.42 19.46 8.65
C ALA A 488 -24.11 18.78 9.08
N ALA A 489 -23.10 19.59 9.40
CA ALA A 489 -21.77 19.20 9.85
C ALA A 489 -21.17 18.06 9.01
N PRO A 490 -20.97 18.28 7.68
CA PRO A 490 -20.28 17.29 6.86
C PRO A 490 -18.87 17.04 7.39
N ASP A 491 -18.42 15.80 7.31
CA ASP A 491 -17.02 15.43 7.38
C ASP A 491 -16.74 14.47 6.23
N ILE A 492 -15.74 14.78 5.42
CA ILE A 492 -15.49 14.14 4.14
C ILE A 492 -14.18 13.38 4.22
N SER A 493 -14.26 12.08 3.96
CA SER A 493 -13.09 11.23 3.77
C SER A 493 -12.96 10.91 2.27
N PRO A 494 -12.12 11.66 1.53
CA PRO A 494 -11.93 11.40 0.11
C PRO A 494 -10.95 10.23 -0.08
N SER A 495 -11.29 9.33 -1.00
CA SER A 495 -10.37 8.35 -1.56
C SER A 495 -10.56 8.26 -3.07
N VAL A 496 -9.52 7.87 -3.81
CA VAL A 496 -9.58 7.75 -5.27
C VAL A 496 -10.72 6.80 -5.67
N GLY A 497 -11.68 7.30 -6.44
CA GLY A 497 -12.87 6.57 -6.87
C GLY A 497 -13.95 6.33 -5.80
N GLN A 498 -13.77 6.75 -4.54
CA GLN A 498 -14.76 6.56 -3.48
C GLN A 498 -14.72 7.69 -2.44
N TRP A 499 -15.81 8.43 -2.32
CA TRP A 499 -15.96 9.53 -1.36
C TRP A 499 -17.00 9.14 -0.33
N ARG A 500 -16.69 9.39 0.94
CA ARG A 500 -17.65 9.20 2.05
C ARG A 500 -17.88 10.52 2.75
N MET A 501 -19.14 10.78 3.06
CA MET A 501 -19.57 11.94 3.84
C MET A 501 -20.25 11.42 5.08
N THR A 502 -19.62 11.57 6.24
CA THR A 502 -20.38 11.47 7.49
C THR A 502 -21.01 12.82 7.80
N TYR A 503 -22.23 12.84 8.32
CA TYR A 503 -22.94 14.07 8.61
C TYR A 503 -23.89 13.92 9.80
N ALA A 504 -24.24 15.04 10.41
CA ALA A 504 -25.28 15.11 11.41
C ALA A 504 -26.65 15.16 10.73
N ARG A 505 -27.56 14.29 11.16
CA ARG A 505 -28.93 14.19 10.66
C ARG A 505 -29.92 14.40 11.78
N ARG A 506 -31.00 15.16 11.53
CA ARG A 506 -32.10 15.32 12.49
C ARG A 506 -33.46 15.41 11.81
N VAL A 507 -34.43 14.68 12.34
CA VAL A 507 -35.86 14.89 12.03
C VAL A 507 -36.45 15.85 13.05
N ASP A 508 -37.36 16.73 12.66
CA ASP A 508 -37.93 17.74 13.56
C ASP A 508 -38.39 17.16 14.92
N GLY A 509 -37.92 17.76 16.01
CA GLY A 509 -38.15 17.33 17.39
C GLY A 509 -37.32 16.11 17.88
N ALA A 510 -36.49 15.50 17.03
CA ALA A 510 -35.57 14.42 17.41
C ALA A 510 -34.17 14.95 17.79
N PRO A 511 -33.35 14.18 18.53
CA PRO A 511 -31.93 14.49 18.68
C PRO A 511 -31.18 14.34 17.35
N TRP A 512 -30.01 14.98 17.25
CA TRP A 512 -29.09 14.78 16.13
C TRP A 512 -28.46 13.38 16.20
N GLU A 513 -28.29 12.75 15.04
CA GLU A 513 -27.72 11.42 14.87
C GLU A 513 -26.59 11.48 13.84
N LEU A 514 -25.56 10.64 14.03
CA LEU A 514 -24.48 10.45 13.05
C LEU A 514 -24.95 9.54 11.92
N TRP A 515 -24.75 9.97 10.68
CA TRP A 515 -25.06 9.23 9.46
C TRP A 515 -23.85 9.26 8.48
N GLU A 516 -23.86 8.36 7.48
CA GLU A 516 -22.90 8.28 6.35
C GLU A 516 -23.67 8.30 5.03
#